data_AF-A0A3D1XUN0-F1
#
_entry.id   AF-A0A3D1XUN0-F1
#
_cell.length_a   1.000
_cell.length_b   1.000
_cell.length_c   1.000
_cell.angle_alpha   90.00
_cell.angle_beta   90.00
_cell.angle_gamma   90.00
#
_symmetry.space_group_name_H-M   'P 1'
#
loop_
_entity.id
_entity.type
_entity.pdbx_description
1 polymer ?
#
loop_
_entity_poly.entity_id
_entity_poly.type
_entity_poly.pdbx_seq_one_letter_code
_entity_poly.pdbx_strand_id
1 'polypeptide(L)'
;ERQGGMTEFAANSIYLQIRIQQIWIPLFNPPPPQKGKTDKEAKADFGKAVENILDKAKLHVDKIREKGGKVIFLRLPSTGQLREMENTFTPRPNFWDRILKTTGAPGIHFEDYEKLKGFDCPEWSHLNRKDASQFTKRLMHILAKHLS
;
A
#
# COMPACT_ATOMS: atom_id res chain seq x y z
N GLU A 1 -22.17 -10.59 3.39
CA GLU A 1 -20.99 -11.34 2.93
C GLU A 1 -19.72 -10.58 3.32
N ARG A 2 -18.69 -11.24 3.86
CA ARG A 2 -17.36 -10.61 3.93
C ARG A 2 -16.88 -10.46 2.49
N GLN A 3 -16.34 -9.28 2.13
CA GLN A 3 -15.74 -9.04 0.81
C GLN A 3 -14.85 -10.24 0.45
N GLY A 4 -15.19 -10.91 -0.66
CA GLY A 4 -14.54 -12.14 -1.09
C GLY A 4 -13.08 -11.88 -1.47
N GLY A 5 -12.21 -12.86 -1.23
CA GLY A 5 -10.86 -12.86 -1.80
C GLY A 5 -10.92 -13.03 -3.33
N MET A 6 -9.79 -12.81 -4.00
CA MET A 6 -9.64 -13.05 -5.43
C MET A 6 -10.22 -14.42 -5.80
N THR A 7 -11.15 -14.43 -6.77
CA THR A 7 -11.78 -15.68 -7.24
C THR A 7 -10.76 -16.54 -7.97
N GLU A 8 -11.01 -17.84 -8.05
CA GLU A 8 -10.15 -18.76 -8.80
C GLU A 8 -10.06 -18.35 -10.28
N PHE A 9 -11.15 -17.84 -10.86
CA PHE A 9 -11.13 -17.26 -12.20
C PHE A 9 -10.16 -16.08 -12.32
N ALA A 10 -10.23 -15.11 -11.41
CA ALA A 10 -9.32 -13.96 -11.44
C ALA A 10 -7.85 -14.36 -11.17
N ALA A 11 -7.62 -15.39 -10.35
CA ALA A 11 -6.30 -15.91 -10.05
C ALA A 11 -5.65 -16.68 -11.23
N ASN A 12 -6.44 -17.18 -12.19
CA ASN A 12 -5.93 -18.00 -13.30
C ASN A 12 -6.16 -17.39 -14.69
N SER A 13 -6.97 -16.33 -14.80
CA SER A 13 -7.23 -15.65 -16.07
C SER A 13 -6.17 -14.60 -16.37
N ILE A 14 -5.18 -14.96 -17.19
CA ILE A 14 -4.13 -14.03 -17.62
C ILE A 14 -4.70 -12.78 -18.30
N TYR A 15 -5.79 -12.93 -19.06
CA TYR A 15 -6.46 -11.80 -19.70
C TYR A 15 -7.02 -10.82 -18.66
N LEU A 16 -7.69 -11.31 -17.63
CA LEU A 16 -8.23 -10.45 -16.57
C LEU A 16 -7.11 -9.82 -15.74
N GLN A 17 -6.05 -10.57 -15.45
CA GLN A 17 -4.88 -10.05 -14.74
C GLN A 17 -4.24 -8.89 -15.50
N ILE A 18 -3.96 -9.07 -16.80
CA ILE A 18 -3.41 -8.01 -17.65
C ILE A 18 -4.36 -6.80 -17.67
N ARG A 19 -5.67 -7.00 -17.79
CA ARG A 19 -6.65 -5.90 -17.77
C ARG A 19 -6.58 -5.09 -16.47
N ILE A 20 -6.41 -5.75 -15.32
CA ILE A 20 -6.29 -5.07 -14.02
C ILE A 20 -4.93 -4.38 -13.90
N GLN A 21 -3.84 -5.02 -14.35
CA GLN A 21 -2.50 -4.42 -14.39
C GLN A 21 -2.51 -3.06 -15.11
N GLN A 22 -3.24 -2.95 -16.23
CA GLN A 22 -3.34 -1.70 -17.00
C GLN A 22 -4.06 -0.56 -16.24
N ILE A 23 -4.83 -0.84 -15.20
CA ILE A 23 -5.49 0.21 -14.37
C ILE A 23 -4.44 0.99 -13.56
N TRP A 24 -3.32 0.36 -13.20
CA TRP A 24 -2.28 0.99 -12.40
C TRP A 24 -1.45 2.01 -13.17
N ILE A 25 -1.20 1.77 -14.46
CA ILE A 25 -0.33 2.62 -15.30
C ILE A 25 -0.75 4.10 -15.29
N PRO A 26 -2.02 4.47 -15.57
CA PRO A 26 -2.42 5.89 -15.57
C PRO A 26 -2.38 6.55 -14.19
N LEU A 27 -2.37 5.79 -13.09
CA LEU A 27 -2.26 6.34 -11.74
C LEU A 27 -0.82 6.80 -11.41
N PHE A 28 0.18 6.18 -12.05
CA PHE A 28 1.59 6.50 -11.88
C PHE A 28 2.18 7.31 -13.04
N ASN A 29 1.43 7.46 -14.14
CA ASN A 29 1.76 8.36 -15.23
C ASN A 29 0.80 9.55 -15.21
N PRO A 30 1.02 10.56 -14.34
CA PRO A 30 0.10 11.67 -14.20
C PRO A 30 -0.02 12.42 -15.54
N PRO A 31 -1.23 12.93 -15.87
CA PRO A 31 -1.37 13.79 -17.03
C PRO A 31 -0.44 15.01 -16.89
N PRO A 32 -0.02 15.63 -18.00
CA PRO A 32 0.75 16.87 -17.95
C PRO A 32 0.02 17.90 -17.08
N PRO A 33 0.75 18.85 -16.46
CA PRO A 33 0.15 19.86 -15.61
C PRO A 33 -1.05 20.52 -16.31
N GLN A 34 -2.10 20.80 -15.53
CA GLN A 34 -3.27 21.49 -16.05
C GLN A 34 -2.83 22.77 -16.76
N LYS A 35 -3.49 23.09 -17.89
CA LYS A 35 -3.18 24.26 -18.72
C LYS A 35 -3.03 25.51 -17.84
N GLY A 36 -1.82 26.09 -17.83
CA GLY A 36 -1.49 27.27 -17.03
C GLY A 36 -0.72 27.00 -15.73
N LYS A 37 -0.52 25.74 -15.33
CA LYS A 37 0.36 25.38 -14.20
C LYS A 37 1.73 24.91 -14.68
N THR A 38 2.77 25.32 -13.98
CA THR A 38 4.14 24.83 -14.16
C THR A 38 4.35 23.49 -13.44
N ASP A 39 5.37 22.73 -13.83
CA ASP A 39 5.78 21.50 -13.14
C ASP A 39 6.09 21.74 -11.65
N LYS A 40 6.65 22.91 -11.32
CA LYS A 40 6.97 23.29 -9.93
C LYS A 40 5.70 23.43 -9.09
N GLU A 41 4.67 24.06 -9.63
CA GLU A 41 3.38 24.21 -8.96
C GLU A 41 2.66 22.87 -8.83
N ALA A 42 2.70 22.03 -9.87
CA ALA A 42 2.14 20.68 -9.81
C ALA A 42 2.83 19.83 -8.72
N LYS A 43 4.16 19.89 -8.60
CA LYS A 43 4.92 19.23 -7.54
C LYS A 43 4.58 19.77 -6.15
N ALA A 44 4.42 21.09 -6.01
CA ALA A 44 4.03 21.71 -4.75
C ALA A 44 2.62 21.29 -4.32
N ASP A 45 1.66 21.23 -5.26
CA ASP A 45 0.30 20.76 -5.01
C ASP A 45 0.29 19.29 -4.60
N PHE A 46 1.09 18.44 -5.25
CA PHE A 46 1.27 17.06 -4.85
C PHE A 46 1.85 16.95 -3.43
N GLY A 47 2.87 17.75 -3.10
CA GLY A 47 3.42 17.82 -1.74
C GLY A 47 2.36 18.18 -0.70
N LYS A 48 1.52 19.19 -0.97
CA LYS A 48 0.38 19.54 -0.09
C LYS A 48 -0.62 18.40 0.06
N ALA A 49 -0.90 17.65 -1.02
CA ALA A 49 -1.77 16.49 -0.96
C ALA A 49 -1.20 15.39 -0.05
N VAL A 50 0.12 15.16 -0.11
CA VAL A 50 0.81 14.23 0.80
C VAL A 50 0.71 14.70 2.25
N GLU A 51 0.99 15.97 2.55
CA GLU A 51 0.83 16.50 3.92
C GLU A 51 -0.61 16.33 4.44
N ASN A 52 -1.61 16.64 3.62
CA ASN A 52 -3.02 16.47 3.98
C ASN A 52 -3.37 15.00 4.30
N ILE A 53 -2.76 14.03 3.60
CA ILE A 53 -2.95 12.61 3.89
C ILE A 53 -2.30 12.24 5.22
N LEU A 54 -1.09 12.73 5.48
CA LEU A 54 -0.36 12.50 6.72
C LEU A 54 -1.11 13.07 7.94
N ASP A 55 -1.65 14.29 7.82
CA ASP A 55 -2.44 14.94 8.86
C ASP A 55 -3.73 14.17 9.15
N LYS A 56 -4.44 13.74 8.10
CA LYS A 56 -5.64 12.90 8.26
C LYS A 56 -5.30 11.55 8.90
N ALA A 57 -4.22 10.91 8.48
CA ALA A 57 -3.77 9.66 9.07
C ALA A 57 -3.50 9.83 10.56
N LYS A 58 -2.74 10.86 10.95
CA LYS A 58 -2.49 11.19 12.35
C LYS A 58 -3.79 11.42 13.13
N LEU A 59 -4.68 12.27 12.62
CA LEU A 59 -5.96 12.56 13.25
C LEU A 59 -6.78 11.28 13.50
N HIS A 60 -6.82 10.36 12.54
CA HIS A 60 -7.54 9.10 12.69
C HIS A 60 -6.84 8.14 13.66
N VAL A 61 -5.52 8.05 13.63
CA VAL A 61 -4.75 7.24 14.59
C VAL A 61 -4.97 7.73 16.02
N ASP A 62 -4.91 9.03 16.25
CA ASP A 62 -5.12 9.64 17.56
C ASP A 62 -6.54 9.35 18.06
N LYS A 63 -7.56 9.52 17.22
CA LYS A 63 -8.97 9.19 17.57
C LYS A 63 -9.19 7.72 17.91
N ILE A 64 -8.49 6.79 17.24
CA ILE A 64 -8.58 5.37 17.56
C ILE A 64 -7.93 5.09 18.93
N ARG A 65 -6.76 5.70 19.18
CA ARG A 65 -6.02 5.53 20.43
C ARG A 65 -6.71 6.15 21.64
N GLU A 66 -7.35 7.31 21.49
CA GLU A 66 -8.18 7.94 22.53
C GLU A 66 -9.30 7.02 23.01
N LYS A 67 -9.78 6.12 22.14
CA LYS A 67 -10.80 5.10 22.47
C LYS A 67 -10.20 3.78 22.95
N GLY A 68 -8.90 3.74 23.26
CA GLY A 68 -8.18 2.54 23.70
C GLY A 68 -7.77 1.59 22.57
N GLY A 69 -7.95 1.96 21.30
CA GLY A 69 -7.55 1.15 20.16
C GLY A 69 -6.04 1.17 19.91
N LYS A 70 -5.48 0.03 19.52
CA LYS A 70 -4.09 -0.06 19.02
C LYS A 70 -4.10 0.03 17.50
N VAL A 71 -3.20 0.83 16.93
CA VAL A 71 -3.03 0.96 15.47
C VAL A 71 -1.65 0.48 15.08
N ILE A 72 -1.61 -0.38 14.06
CA ILE A 72 -0.40 -0.83 13.37
C ILE A 72 -0.66 -0.67 11.87
N PHE A 73 0.26 -0.03 11.15
CA PHE A 73 0.19 0.04 9.69
C PHE A 73 0.73 -1.26 9.07
N LEU A 74 0.11 -1.71 7.99
CA LEU A 74 0.55 -2.89 7.23
C LEU A 74 0.73 -2.51 5.77
N ARG A 75 1.93 -2.72 5.23
CA ARG A 75 2.19 -2.64 3.79
C ARG A 75 2.20 -4.04 3.20
N LEU A 76 1.15 -4.37 2.45
CA LEU A 76 0.98 -5.64 1.75
C LEU A 76 1.93 -5.78 0.55
N PRO A 77 2.31 -6.99 0.11
CA PRO A 77 3.15 -7.17 -1.08
C PRO A 77 2.53 -6.56 -2.34
N SER A 78 3.40 -6.10 -3.24
CA SER A 78 3.10 -5.79 -4.64
C SER A 78 4.26 -6.29 -5.49
N THR A 79 4.00 -6.65 -6.74
CA THR A 79 4.98 -7.23 -7.65
C THR A 79 4.95 -6.57 -9.02
N GLY A 80 5.87 -6.99 -9.90
CA GLY A 80 5.96 -6.50 -11.27
C GLY A 80 6.11 -4.99 -11.37
N GLN A 81 5.55 -4.44 -12.45
CA GLN A 81 5.72 -3.03 -12.80
C GLN A 81 5.12 -2.07 -11.75
N LEU A 82 4.07 -2.48 -11.02
CA LEU A 82 3.54 -1.65 -9.94
C LEU A 82 4.60 -1.38 -8.86
N ARG A 83 5.34 -2.41 -8.44
CA ARG A 83 6.38 -2.27 -7.41
C ARG A 83 7.51 -1.34 -7.88
N GLU A 84 7.88 -1.42 -9.16
CA GLU A 84 8.87 -0.53 -9.78
C GLU A 84 8.40 0.92 -9.79
N MET A 85 7.14 1.16 -10.18
CA MET A 85 6.52 2.49 -10.17
C MET A 85 6.42 3.04 -8.75
N GLU A 86 6.01 2.24 -7.77
CA GLU A 86 5.99 2.65 -6.36
C GLU A 86 7.38 3.04 -5.86
N ASN A 87 8.43 2.28 -6.21
CA ASN A 87 9.80 2.62 -5.85
C ASN A 87 10.29 3.93 -6.48
N THR A 88 9.76 4.28 -7.65
CA THR A 88 10.15 5.48 -8.38
C THR A 88 9.39 6.71 -7.92
N PHE A 89 8.06 6.62 -7.81
CA PHE A 89 7.16 7.75 -7.60
C PHE A 89 6.72 7.91 -6.15
N THR A 90 6.62 6.82 -5.40
CA THR A 90 6.23 6.81 -3.99
C THR A 90 7.25 6.11 -3.09
N PRO A 91 8.55 6.48 -3.18
CA PRO A 91 9.63 5.76 -2.50
C PRO A 91 9.44 5.75 -0.99
N ARG A 92 9.72 4.61 -0.37
CA ARG A 92 9.53 4.34 1.07
C ARG A 92 9.96 5.50 2.00
N PRO A 93 11.16 6.09 1.89
CA PRO A 93 11.60 7.17 2.79
C PRO A 93 10.70 8.41 2.74
N ASN A 94 10.06 8.66 1.60
CA ASN A 94 9.25 9.86 1.37
C ASN A 94 7.76 9.63 1.67
N PHE A 95 7.34 8.39 1.93
CA PHE A 95 5.91 8.04 2.10
C PHE A 95 5.69 7.11 3.29
N TRP A 96 6.11 5.85 3.18
CA TRP A 96 5.91 4.85 4.23
C TRP A 96 6.61 5.23 5.54
N ASP A 97 7.88 5.64 5.49
CA ASP A 97 8.59 6.03 6.71
C ASP A 97 8.00 7.33 7.30
N ARG A 98 7.48 8.22 6.45
CA ARG A 98 6.80 9.44 6.88
C ARG A 98 5.49 9.16 7.60
N ILE A 99 4.63 8.26 7.10
CA ILE A 99 3.35 7.97 7.78
C ILE A 99 3.59 7.34 9.16
N LEU A 100 4.58 6.45 9.31
CA LEU A 100 4.94 5.89 10.60
C LEU A 100 5.47 6.97 11.55
N LYS A 101 6.37 7.84 11.07
CA LYS A 101 6.92 8.96 11.85
C LYS A 101 5.82 9.94 12.30
N THR A 102 4.94 10.35 11.40
CA THR A 102 3.89 11.34 11.69
C THR A 102 2.86 10.80 12.68
N THR A 103 2.46 9.53 12.52
CA THR A 103 1.44 8.93 13.40
C THR A 103 2.01 8.34 14.69
N GLY A 104 3.32 8.11 14.75
CA GLY A 104 3.96 7.37 15.83
C GLY A 104 3.40 5.94 15.99
N ALA A 105 2.79 5.38 14.94
CA ALA A 105 2.30 4.01 14.94
C ALA A 105 3.36 3.05 14.40
N PRO A 106 3.47 1.83 14.96
CA PRO A 106 4.34 0.81 14.38
C PRO A 106 3.84 0.42 12.98
N GLY A 107 4.77 -0.06 12.16
CA GLY A 107 4.50 -0.52 10.81
C GLY A 107 5.07 -1.92 10.57
N ILE A 108 4.34 -2.72 9.81
CA ILE A 108 4.81 -4.00 9.26
C ILE A 108 4.88 -3.82 7.75
N HIS A 109 6.10 -3.65 7.23
CA HIS A 109 6.34 -3.67 5.79
C HIS A 109 6.69 -5.10 5.37
N PHE A 110 6.06 -5.66 4.33
CA PHE A 110 6.35 -7.04 3.91
C PHE A 110 7.85 -7.28 3.60
N GLU A 111 8.56 -6.26 3.11
CA GLU A 111 10.01 -6.34 2.82
C GLU A 111 10.90 -6.38 4.08
N ASP A 112 10.38 -6.05 5.26
CA ASP A 112 11.17 -6.07 6.51
C ASP A 112 11.24 -7.48 7.11
N TYR A 113 10.46 -8.43 6.59
CA TYR A 113 10.32 -9.76 7.15
C TYR A 113 10.49 -10.83 6.07
N GLU A 114 11.54 -11.65 6.17
CA GLU A 114 11.78 -12.76 5.23
C GLU A 114 10.55 -13.67 5.04
N LYS A 115 9.77 -13.88 6.10
CA LYS A 115 8.54 -14.70 6.03
C LYS A 115 7.42 -14.08 5.18
N LEU A 116 7.45 -12.76 4.98
CA LEU A 116 6.45 -12.00 4.22
C LEU A 116 6.92 -11.66 2.79
N LYS A 117 8.17 -12.03 2.44
CA LYS A 117 8.72 -11.92 1.08
C LYS A 117 8.32 -13.14 0.23
N GLY A 118 8.52 -13.00 -1.09
CA GLY A 118 8.41 -14.09 -2.06
C GLY A 118 6.99 -14.48 -2.46
N PHE A 119 5.99 -13.69 -2.05
CA PHE A 119 4.64 -13.82 -2.60
C PHE A 119 4.55 -13.12 -3.95
N ASP A 120 3.72 -13.67 -4.83
CA ASP A 120 3.38 -13.02 -6.10
C ASP A 120 1.95 -12.46 -6.09
N CYS A 121 1.80 -11.31 -6.75
CA CYS A 121 0.52 -10.66 -6.97
C CYS A 121 0.17 -10.79 -8.47
N PRO A 122 -0.78 -11.65 -8.87
CA PRO A 122 -1.02 -11.93 -10.29
C PRO A 122 -1.37 -10.68 -11.12
N GLU A 123 -2.05 -9.70 -10.50
CA GLU A 123 -2.35 -8.40 -11.12
C GLU A 123 -1.53 -7.24 -10.53
N TRP A 124 -0.38 -7.56 -9.95
CA TRP A 124 0.62 -6.69 -9.34
C TRP A 124 0.33 -6.14 -7.93
N SER A 125 -0.91 -6.13 -7.45
CA SER A 125 -1.29 -5.44 -6.20
C SER A 125 -1.94 -6.33 -5.12
N HIS A 126 -2.54 -7.45 -5.51
CA HIS A 126 -3.32 -8.35 -4.68
C HIS A 126 -2.77 -9.77 -4.74
N LEU A 127 -2.65 -10.39 -3.57
CA LEU A 127 -2.40 -11.81 -3.45
C LEU A 127 -3.62 -12.62 -3.94
N ASN A 128 -3.37 -13.77 -4.57
CA ASN A 128 -4.42 -14.75 -4.78
C ASN A 128 -4.92 -15.31 -3.43
N ARG A 129 -6.05 -16.03 -3.43
CA ARG A 129 -6.66 -16.55 -2.20
C ARG A 129 -5.75 -17.49 -1.38
N LYS A 130 -5.00 -18.36 -2.06
CA LYS A 130 -4.09 -19.32 -1.42
C LYS A 130 -2.96 -18.58 -0.71
N ASP A 131 -2.35 -17.64 -1.40
CA ASP A 131 -1.23 -16.85 -0.91
C ASP A 131 -1.65 -15.85 0.16
N ALA A 132 -2.82 -15.22 0.04
CA ALA A 132 -3.40 -14.40 1.09
C ALA A 132 -3.56 -15.20 2.40
N SER A 133 -4.04 -16.44 2.31
CA SER A 133 -4.18 -17.31 3.49
C SER A 133 -2.84 -17.64 4.13
N GLN A 134 -1.79 -17.90 3.33
CA GLN A 134 -0.45 -18.18 3.84
C GLN A 134 0.22 -16.92 4.39
N PHE A 135 0.08 -15.79 3.70
CA PHE A 135 0.56 -14.48 4.15
C PHE A 135 -0.03 -14.12 5.50
N THR A 136 -1.36 -14.22 5.66
CA THR A 136 -2.03 -13.94 6.93
C THR A 136 -1.51 -14.84 8.05
N LYS A 137 -1.37 -16.15 7.83
CA LYS A 137 -0.80 -17.06 8.84
C LYS A 137 0.59 -16.62 9.30
N ARG A 138 1.47 -16.23 8.37
CA ARG A 138 2.83 -15.76 8.68
C ARG A 138 2.80 -14.38 9.38
N LEU A 139 1.94 -13.48 8.91
CA LEU A 139 1.74 -12.16 9.49
C LEU A 139 1.28 -12.23 10.94
N MET A 140 0.37 -13.14 11.30
CA MET A 140 -0.13 -13.23 12.69
C MET A 140 0.98 -13.47 13.71
N HIS A 141 2.02 -14.23 13.36
CA HIS A 141 3.18 -14.43 14.23
C HIS A 141 4.01 -13.16 14.45
N ILE A 142 4.08 -12.29 13.44
CA ILE A 142 4.78 -11.00 13.52
C ILE A 142 3.92 -9.98 14.28
N LEU A 143 2.62 -9.95 13.98
CA LEU A 143 1.65 -9.08 14.61
C LEU A 143 1.55 -9.34 16.11
N ALA A 144 1.53 -10.60 16.54
CA ALA A 144 1.51 -10.98 17.95
C ALA A 144 2.68 -10.34 18.73
N LYS A 145 3.88 -10.27 18.13
CA LYS A 145 5.06 -9.63 18.72
C LYS A 145 4.97 -8.11 18.80
N HIS A 146 4.15 -7.48 17.96
CA HIS A 146 3.91 -6.03 18.01
C HIS A 146 2.81 -5.65 19.01
N LEU A 147 2.00 -6.63 19.43
CA LEU A 147 0.87 -6.41 20.35
C LEU A 147 1.18 -6.81 21.79
N SER A 148 2.16 -7.70 21.99
CA SER A 148 2.77 -8.06 23.28
C SER A 148 3.58 -6.90 23.84
#